data_AF-A0A081RMT3-F1
#
_entry.id   AF-A0A081RMT3-F1
#
_cell.length_a   1.000
_cell.length_b   1.000
_cell.length_c   1.000
_cell.angle_alpha   90.00
_cell.angle_beta   90.00
_cell.angle_gamma   90.00
#
_symmetry.space_group_name_H-M   'P 1'
#
loop_
_entity.id
_entity.type
_entity.pdbx_description
1 polymer ?
#
loop_
_entity_poly.entity_id
_entity_poly.type
_entity_poly.pdbx_seq_one_letter_code
_entity_poly.pdbx_strand_id
1 'polypeptide(L)' 'MTKLQQLQQLVEEKGELMVMSDTGEKFELHKHNVKFDESSDLVEIDGGTKKFWLIPSKIAYYWTHDKAREE' A
#
# COMPACT_ATOMS: atom_id res chain seq x y z
N MET A 1 -6.42 11.16 -12.04
CA MET A 1 -5.46 10.45 -11.18
C MET A 1 -6.03 9.08 -10.88
N THR A 2 -5.31 8.01 -11.16
CA THR A 2 -5.76 6.64 -10.85
C THR A 2 -5.60 6.36 -9.36
N LYS A 3 -6.24 5.30 -8.87
CA LYS A 3 -6.08 4.88 -7.47
C LYS A 3 -4.65 4.44 -7.17
N LEU A 4 -3.96 3.84 -8.14
CA LEU A 4 -2.52 3.53 -8.05
C LEU A 4 -1.69 4.80 -7.82
N GLN A 5 -1.89 5.83 -8.65
CA GLN A 5 -1.17 7.10 -8.54
C GLN A 5 -1.45 7.83 -7.22
N GLN A 6 -2.68 7.75 -6.72
CA GLN A 6 -3.03 8.28 -5.39
C GLN A 6 -2.27 7.57 -4.28
N LEU A 7 -2.21 6.23 -4.30
CA LEU A 7 -1.47 5.46 -3.31
C LEU A 7 0.03 5.74 -3.37
N GLN A 8 0.60 5.83 -4.58
CA GLN A 8 2.00 6.16 -4.76
C GLN A 8 2.34 7.53 -4.18
N GLN A 9 1.53 8.55 -4.46
CA GLN A 9 1.72 9.89 -3.90
C GLN A 9 1.63 9.86 -2.37
N LEU A 10 0.63 9.17 -1.81
CA LEU A 10 0.47 9.09 -0.36
C LEU A 10 1.63 8.38 0.33
N VAL A 11 2.14 7.28 -0.24
CA VAL A 11 3.30 6.56 0.30
C VAL A 11 4.56 7.44 0.20
N GLU A 12 4.75 8.19 -0.88
CA GLU A 12 5.88 9.13 -1.00
C GLU A 12 5.79 10.25 0.06
N GLU A 13 4.59 10.83 0.25
CA GLU A 13 4.38 11.94 1.19
C GLU A 13 4.43 11.52 2.66
N LYS A 14 3.93 10.34 2.99
CA LYS A 14 3.78 9.86 4.39
C LYS A 14 4.85 8.87 4.80
N GLY A 15 5.58 8.30 3.84
CA GLY A 15 6.57 7.23 4.04
C GLY A 15 5.94 5.84 4.19
N GLU A 16 4.78 5.75 4.86
CA GLU A 16 4.10 4.50 5.18
C GLU A 16 2.58 4.65 5.12
N LEU A 17 1.90 3.63 4.57
CA LEU A 17 0.45 3.57 4.47
C LEU A 17 -0.03 2.14 4.77
N MET A 18 -1.00 2.02 5.66
CA MET A 18 -1.71 0.76 5.87
C MET A 18 -2.89 0.66 4.92
N VAL A 19 -3.09 -0.52 4.32
CA VAL A 19 -4.19 -0.78 3.40
C VAL A 19 -4.94 -2.05 3.81
N MET A 20 -6.26 -2.07 3.60
CA MET A 20 -7.07 -3.27 3.70
C MET A 20 -7.73 -3.60 2.36
N SER A 21 -7.62 -4.85 1.92
CA SER A 21 -8.31 -5.37 0.74
C SER A 21 -9.82 -5.55 0.97
N ASP A 22 -10.59 -5.77 -0.10
CA ASP A 22 -12.01 -6.13 -0.05
C ASP A 22 -12.27 -7.49 0.61
N THR A 23 -11.25 -8.33 0.75
CA THR A 23 -11.26 -9.60 1.50
C THR A 23 -10.93 -9.43 2.99
N GLY A 24 -10.53 -8.24 3.43
CA GLY A 24 -10.19 -7.95 4.82
C GLY A 24 -8.71 -8.18 5.18
N GLU A 25 -7.87 -8.56 4.22
CA GLU A 25 -6.43 -8.72 4.42
C GLU A 25 -5.77 -7.35 4.54
N LYS A 26 -4.80 -7.22 5.46
CA LYS A 26 -4.11 -5.96 5.73
C LYS A 26 -2.66 -6.03 5.26
N PHE A 27 -2.18 -4.94 4.66
CA PHE A 27 -0.81 -4.81 4.22
C PHE A 27 -0.25 -3.44 4.63
N GLU A 28 1.04 -3.41 4.92
CA GLU A 28 1.81 -2.19 5.09
C GLU A 28 2.51 -1.86 3.77
N LEU A 29 2.25 -0.68 3.24
CA LEU A 29 2.95 -0.10 2.09
C LEU A 29 3.99 0.88 2.63
N HIS A 30 5.25 0.48 2.62
CA HIS A 30 6.37 1.33 2.99
C HIS A 30 7.17 1.68 1.75
N LYS A 31 7.66 2.92 1.63
CA LYS A 31 8.43 3.38 0.43
C LYS A 31 9.63 2.51 0.02
N HIS A 32 10.09 1.62 0.90
CA HIS A 32 11.23 0.73 0.67
C HIS A 32 10.84 -0.70 0.29
N ASN A 33 9.58 -1.10 0.51
CA ASN A 33 9.10 -2.45 0.23
C ASN A 33 8.07 -2.50 -0.91
N VAL A 34 7.62 -1.36 -1.43
CA VAL A 34 6.63 -1.31 -2.51
C VAL A 34 7.21 -0.89 -3.85
N LYS A 35 6.62 -1.44 -4.91
CA LYS A 35 6.79 -0.99 -6.29
C LYS A 35 5.42 -0.82 -6.94
N PHE A 36 5.17 0.38 -7.47
CA PHE A 36 3.97 0.70 -8.22
C PHE A 36 4.22 0.44 -9.71
N ASP A 37 3.47 -0.48 -10.30
CA ASP A 37 3.56 -0.82 -11.72
C ASP A 37 2.34 -0.29 -12.47
N GLU A 38 2.52 0.86 -13.14
CA GLU A 38 1.48 1.49 -13.94
C GLU A 38 1.07 0.65 -15.17
N SER A 39 1.94 -0.25 -15.65
CA SER A 39 1.65 -1.07 -16.83
C SER A 39 0.65 -2.18 -16.53
N SER A 40 0.70 -2.74 -15.32
CA SER A 40 -0.17 -3.83 -14.87
C SER A 40 -1.25 -3.38 -13.88
N ASP A 41 -1.24 -2.12 -13.46
CA ASP A 41 -2.11 -1.57 -12.39
C ASP A 41 -2.01 -2.38 -11.09
N LEU A 42 -0.77 -2.69 -10.68
CA LEU A 42 -0.47 -3.47 -9.47
C LEU A 42 0.49 -2.74 -8.55
N VAL A 43 0.38 -3.05 -7.26
CA VAL A 43 1.40 -2.74 -6.25
C VAL A 43 2.05 -4.05 -5.84
N GLU A 44 3.34 -4.20 -6.14
CA GLU A 44 4.16 -5.28 -5.60
C GLU A 44 4.65 -4.89 -4.20
N ILE A 45 4.54 -5.82 -3.25
CA ILE A 45 4.97 -5.63 -1.86
C ILE A 45 5.96 -6.75 -1.52
N ASP A 46 7.16 -6.36 -1.10
CA ASP A 46 8.17 -7.25 -0.57
C ASP A 46 7.98 -7.43 0.94
N GLY A 47 7.45 -8.59 1.35
CA GLY A 47 7.30 -8.97 2.76
C GLY A 47 8.54 -9.68 3.33
N GLY A 48 9.69 -9.63 2.66
CA GLY A 48 10.96 -10.25 3.05
C GLY A 48 11.03 -11.76 2.80
N THR A 49 9.99 -12.51 3.19
CA THR A 49 9.90 -13.97 2.93
C THR A 49 8.99 -14.32 1.76
N LYS A 50 8.08 -13.41 1.41
CA LYS A 50 7.08 -13.57 0.35
C LYS A 50 6.85 -12.24 -0.34
N LYS A 51 6.44 -12.32 -1.59
CA LYS A 51 5.96 -11.17 -2.36
C LYS A 51 4.44 -11.22 -2.46
N PHE A 52 3.82 -10.05 -2.42
CA PHE A 52 2.39 -9.89 -2.56
C PHE A 52 2.10 -8.90 -3.69
N TRP A 53 0.96 -9.08 -4.35
CA TRP A 53 0.47 -8.15 -5.35
C TRP A 53 -0.90 -7.65 -4.93
N LEU A 54 -1.04 -6.34 -4.83
CA LEU A 54 -2.31 -5.68 -4.60
C LEU A 54 -2.83 -5.06 -5.88
N ILE A 55 -4.12 -5.27 -6.12
CA ILE A 55 -4.87 -4.56 -7.14
C ILE A 55 -5.46 -3.31 -6.47
N PRO A 56 -5.08 -2.07 -6.86
CA PRO A 56 -5.54 -0.84 -6.19
C PRO A 56 -7.07 -0.71 -6.12
N SER A 57 -7.77 -1.15 -7.17
CA SER A 57 -9.25 -1.15 -7.22
C SER A 57 -9.89 -2.04 -6.15
N LYS A 58 -9.15 -3.03 -5.62
CA LYS A 58 -9.57 -3.98 -4.57
C LYS A 58 -9.26 -3.53 -3.15
N ILE A 59 -8.71 -2.33 -2.96
CA ILE A 59 -8.51 -1.76 -1.63
C ILE A 59 -9.83 -1.18 -1.13
N ALA A 60 -10.31 -1.68 0.01
CA ALA A 60 -11.51 -1.19 0.67
C ALA A 60 -11.26 0.15 1.39
N TYR A 61 -10.13 0.25 2.11
CA TYR A 61 -9.75 1.47 2.83
C TYR A 61 -8.23 1.52 3.07
N TYR A 62 -7.72 2.73 3.33
CA TYR A 62 -6.33 2.97 3.72
C TYR A 62 -6.23 4.01 4.83
N TRP A 63 -5.15 3.97 5.62
CA TRP A 63 -4.86 4.93 6.69
C TRP A 63 -3.36 5.08 6.90
N THR A 64 -2.93 6.21 7.45
CA THR A 64 -1.52 6.41 7.83
C THR A 64 -1.24 5.68 9.14
N HIS A 65 -0.09 5.01 9.22
CA HIS A 65 0.36 4.41 10.47
C HIS A 65 0.90 5.52 11.39
N ASP A 66 0.08 5.96 12.35
CA ASP A 66 0.47 7.00 13.30
C ASP A 66 1.13 6.35 14.53
N LYS A 67 2.46 6.22 14.49
CA LYS A 67 3.26 5.59 15.57
C LYS A 67 3.11 6.30 16.92
N ALA A 68 2.60 7.53 16.96
CA ALA A 68 2.40 8.29 18.19
C ALA A 68 1.28 7.76 19.11
N ARG A 69 0.55 6.73 18.69
CA ARG A 69 -0.65 6.22 19.39
C ARG A 69 -0.54 4.77 19.88
N GLU A 70 0.63 4.15 19.73
CA GLU A 70 0.88 2.76 20.14
C GLU A 70 1.64 2.63 21.49
N GLU A 71 1.79 3.72 22.25
CA GLU A 71 2.29 3.72 23.64
C GLU A 71 1.16 3.80 24.69
#